data_AF-A0A543CHM8-F1
#
_entry.id   AF-A0A543CHM8-F1
#
_cell.length_a   1.000
_cell.length_b   1.000
_cell.length_c   1.000
_cell.angle_alpha   90.00
_cell.angle_beta   90.00
_cell.angle_gamma   90.00
#
_symmetry.space_group_name_H-M   'P 1'
#
loop_
_entity.id
_entity.type
_entity.pdbx_description
1 polymer ?
#
loop_
_entity_poly.entity_id
_entity_poly.type
_entity_poly.pdbx_seq_one_letter_code
_entity_poly.pdbx_strand_id
1 'polypeptide(L)'
;MIESMGFDAAVEVGIAAFCAGEEPPSDEEVWGRLTGAGVEPWLAERLLIFLPMAYTRRLLPDVQYPDGLVVPSGRVNLSAEPVFVAALGRAQSADRGEVGRIAVRSSEFNAINNALNAGSELSDLMLSETALAKDLEPVEQGDGGIPSPRAVFEDFLRGHGVRLDGETRVDAKLLVHPAPAGVVMAQVDFAVSHPALATPWLVESFAAHGATWRDAIGGAVNRFKLGALHPIVEGLLHPGAAPDQVERERYEHPSGAFELVLGAQINLFTDRSVPSAGPLLDRLMEALRAEPLTRKVHGLRLFIAYHDGQLQTNEVLLDGEQWSGGEAVVADSQAPLPDGRVAVRIFGLLVPVDNA
;
A
#
# COMPACT_ATOMS: atom_id res chain seq x y z
N MET A 1 -22.77 6.80 12.76
CA MET A 1 -22.13 6.53 11.45
C MET A 1 -20.74 6.05 11.78
N ILE A 2 -20.49 4.75 11.69
CA ILE A 2 -19.12 4.23 11.72
C ILE A 2 -18.61 4.52 10.30
N GLU A 3 -17.80 5.56 10.14
CA GLU A 3 -16.97 5.72 8.94
C GLU A 3 -16.35 4.35 8.66
N SER A 4 -16.45 3.85 7.42
CA SER A 4 -16.00 2.49 7.11
C SER A 4 -14.53 2.36 7.51
N MET A 5 -14.29 1.77 8.68
CA MET A 5 -12.96 1.41 9.12
C MET A 5 -12.51 0.35 8.13
N GLY A 6 -11.71 0.78 7.14
CA GLY A 6 -11.19 -0.11 6.12
C GLY A 6 -10.19 -1.03 6.77
N PHE A 7 -10.60 -2.26 7.08
CA PHE A 7 -9.71 -3.33 7.57
C PHE A 7 -8.89 -3.96 6.44
N ASP A 8 -8.90 -3.38 5.24
CA ASP A 8 -8.17 -3.89 4.07
C ASP A 8 -6.67 -4.08 4.35
N ALA A 9 -6.05 -3.11 5.04
CA ALA A 9 -4.65 -3.21 5.44
C ALA A 9 -4.41 -4.36 6.46
N ALA A 10 -5.33 -4.54 7.42
CA ALA A 10 -5.25 -5.64 8.38
C ALA A 10 -5.43 -7.01 7.70
N VAL A 11 -6.30 -7.08 6.69
CA VAL A 11 -6.50 -8.27 5.86
C VAL A 11 -5.24 -8.62 5.08
N GLU A 12 -4.56 -7.65 4.45
CA GLU A 12 -3.26 -7.90 3.77
C GLU A 12 -2.18 -8.40 4.74
N VAL A 13 -2.13 -7.84 5.96
CA VAL A 13 -1.24 -8.32 7.03
C VAL A 13 -1.57 -9.76 7.44
N GLY A 14 -2.85 -10.08 7.59
CA GLY A 14 -3.30 -11.44 7.89
C GLY A 14 -2.93 -12.43 6.79
N ILE A 15 -3.20 -12.09 5.53
CA ILE A 15 -2.82 -12.91 4.36
C ILE A 15 -1.32 -13.19 4.36
N ALA A 16 -0.50 -12.17 4.58
CA ALA A 16 0.95 -12.34 4.67
C ALA A 16 1.37 -13.28 5.80
N ALA A 17 0.71 -13.22 6.96
CA ALA A 17 0.99 -14.11 8.07
C ALA A 17 0.67 -15.57 7.73
N PHE A 18 -0.47 -15.84 7.07
CA PHE A 18 -0.87 -17.17 6.59
C PHE A 18 0.01 -17.69 5.43
N CYS A 19 0.52 -16.79 4.58
CA CYS A 19 1.31 -17.17 3.41
C CYS A 19 2.83 -17.19 3.65
N ALA A 20 3.31 -16.85 4.85
CA ALA A 20 4.75 -16.77 5.10
C ALA A 20 5.41 -18.15 5.31
N GLY A 21 6.54 -18.36 4.63
CA GLY A 21 7.33 -19.60 4.63
C GLY A 21 7.01 -20.52 3.44
N GLU A 22 7.85 -21.54 3.22
CA GLU A 22 7.62 -22.53 2.16
C GLU A 22 6.41 -23.43 2.44
N GLU A 23 6.19 -23.76 3.70
CA GLU A 23 5.03 -24.52 4.17
C GLU A 23 3.99 -23.60 4.85
N PRO A 24 2.70 -23.96 4.85
CA PRO A 24 1.69 -23.23 5.61
C PRO A 24 2.01 -23.26 7.12
N PRO A 25 2.06 -22.11 7.81
CA PRO A 25 2.32 -22.05 9.25
C PRO A 25 1.17 -22.65 10.07
N SER A 26 1.38 -22.99 11.34
CA SER A 26 0.32 -23.34 12.30
C SER A 26 -0.47 -22.11 12.76
N ASP A 27 -1.61 -22.30 13.44
CA ASP A 27 -2.40 -21.17 13.98
C ASP A 27 -1.62 -20.40 15.06
N GLU A 28 -0.83 -21.11 15.88
CA GLU A 28 0.03 -20.51 16.90
C GLU A 28 1.15 -19.67 16.26
N GLU A 29 1.74 -20.12 15.16
CA GLU A 29 2.74 -19.33 14.42
C GLU A 29 2.12 -18.10 13.76
N VAL A 30 0.91 -18.21 13.19
CA VAL A 30 0.20 -17.04 12.62
C VAL A 30 -0.13 -16.05 13.73
N TRP A 31 -0.68 -16.52 14.86
CA TRP A 31 -0.95 -15.69 16.04
C TRP A 31 0.30 -14.96 16.52
N GLY A 32 1.40 -15.69 16.71
CA GLY A 32 2.67 -15.15 17.19
C GLY A 32 3.26 -14.11 16.22
N ARG A 33 3.13 -14.31 14.91
CA ARG A 33 3.55 -13.34 13.89
C ARG A 33 2.73 -12.07 13.93
N LEU A 34 1.39 -12.18 14.04
CA LEU A 34 0.50 -11.03 14.09
C LEU A 34 0.76 -10.20 15.35
N THR A 35 0.65 -10.84 16.52
CA THR A 35 0.78 -10.17 17.82
C THR A 35 2.20 -9.67 18.08
N GLY A 36 3.22 -10.44 17.69
CA GLY A 36 4.62 -10.04 17.76
C GLY A 36 4.97 -8.82 16.89
N ALA A 37 4.18 -8.56 15.85
CA ALA A 37 4.29 -7.38 14.98
C ALA A 37 3.34 -6.23 15.38
N GLY A 38 2.76 -6.29 16.58
CA GLY A 38 1.92 -5.23 17.14
C GLY A 38 0.46 -5.25 16.69
N VAL A 39 -0.03 -6.33 16.09
CA VAL A 39 -1.48 -6.53 15.89
C VAL A 39 -2.12 -6.83 17.25
N GLU A 40 -3.17 -6.10 17.59
CA GLU A 40 -3.88 -6.30 18.85
C GLU A 40 -4.59 -7.66 18.89
N PRO A 41 -4.65 -8.33 20.06
CA PRO A 41 -5.21 -9.69 20.18
C PRO A 41 -6.61 -9.86 19.59
N TRP A 42 -7.52 -8.92 19.84
CA TRP A 42 -8.89 -8.96 19.33
C TRP A 42 -8.97 -8.98 17.80
N LEU A 43 -8.03 -8.32 17.12
CA LEU A 43 -7.95 -8.27 15.66
C LEU A 43 -7.24 -9.52 15.13
N ALA A 44 -6.16 -9.95 15.79
CA ALA A 44 -5.44 -11.18 15.42
C ALA A 44 -6.36 -12.42 15.48
N GLU A 45 -7.22 -12.53 16.51
CA GLU A 45 -8.21 -13.60 16.64
C GLU A 45 -9.20 -13.59 15.46
N ARG A 46 -9.71 -12.42 15.11
CA ARG A 46 -10.62 -12.26 13.96
C ARG A 46 -9.97 -12.62 12.64
N LEU A 47 -8.73 -12.19 12.40
CA LEU A 47 -8.00 -12.54 11.19
C LEU A 47 -7.78 -14.06 11.10
N LEU A 48 -7.46 -14.72 12.21
CA LEU A 48 -7.31 -16.18 12.26
C LEU A 48 -8.59 -16.93 11.88
N ILE A 49 -9.75 -16.42 12.28
CA ILE A 49 -11.04 -17.08 12.07
C ILE A 49 -11.61 -16.71 10.69
N PHE A 50 -11.66 -15.42 10.37
CA PHE A 50 -12.42 -14.91 9.24
C PHE A 50 -11.69 -15.00 7.90
N LEU A 51 -10.35 -14.97 7.87
CA LEU A 51 -9.63 -15.18 6.61
C LEU A 51 -9.86 -16.59 6.04
N PRO A 52 -9.66 -17.69 6.80
CA PRO A 52 -10.01 -19.02 6.32
C PRO A 52 -11.46 -19.14 5.90
N MET A 53 -12.42 -18.66 6.71
CA MET A 53 -13.85 -18.71 6.35
C MET A 53 -14.14 -17.99 5.03
N ALA A 54 -13.68 -16.73 4.88
CA ALA A 54 -13.89 -15.94 3.67
C ALA A 54 -13.31 -16.62 2.43
N TYR A 55 -12.09 -17.14 2.53
CA TYR A 55 -11.40 -17.82 1.43
C TYR A 55 -12.04 -19.17 1.08
N THR A 56 -12.54 -19.93 2.07
CA THR A 56 -13.33 -21.15 1.82
C THR A 56 -14.61 -20.85 1.07
N ARG A 57 -15.37 -19.85 1.52
CA ARG A 57 -16.63 -19.44 0.88
C ARG A 57 -16.41 -18.96 -0.56
N ARG A 58 -15.28 -18.29 -0.82
CA ARG A 58 -14.86 -17.94 -2.17
C ARG A 58 -14.47 -19.15 -3.03
N LEU A 59 -13.79 -20.13 -2.45
CA LEU A 59 -13.34 -21.34 -3.14
C LEU A 59 -14.51 -22.25 -3.53
N LEU A 60 -15.54 -22.31 -2.69
CA LEU A 60 -16.69 -23.22 -2.82
C LEU A 60 -18.02 -22.44 -2.87
N PRO A 61 -18.25 -21.62 -3.91
CA PRO A 61 -19.40 -20.72 -3.96
C PRO A 61 -20.75 -21.43 -4.08
N ASP A 62 -20.76 -22.70 -4.51
CA ASP A 62 -21.99 -23.49 -4.69
C ASP A 62 -22.54 -24.06 -3.37
N VAL A 63 -21.76 -23.98 -2.28
CA VAL A 63 -22.20 -24.42 -0.94
C VAL A 63 -23.03 -23.33 -0.28
N GLN A 64 -24.11 -23.72 0.40
CA GLN A 64 -24.91 -22.79 1.17
C GLN A 64 -24.30 -22.57 2.56
N TYR A 65 -23.92 -21.32 2.84
CA TYR A 65 -23.32 -20.92 4.10
C TYR A 65 -24.30 -20.09 4.94
N PRO A 66 -24.36 -20.33 6.26
CA PRO A 66 -25.05 -19.45 7.17
C PRO A 66 -24.31 -18.11 7.33
N ASP A 67 -25.09 -17.06 7.55
CA ASP A 67 -24.57 -15.71 7.85
C ASP A 67 -24.25 -15.52 9.34
N GLY A 68 -24.49 -16.53 10.17
CA GLY A 68 -24.25 -16.46 11.60
C GLY A 68 -23.09 -17.33 12.07
N LEU A 69 -22.40 -16.81 13.08
CA LEU A 69 -21.41 -17.52 13.88
C LEU A 69 -21.95 -17.62 15.31
N VAL A 70 -22.04 -18.84 15.84
CA VAL A 70 -22.51 -19.07 17.21
C VAL A 70 -21.34 -18.88 18.17
N VAL A 71 -21.54 -18.09 19.21
CA VAL A 71 -20.58 -17.86 20.30
C VAL A 71 -21.27 -18.12 21.64
N PRO A 72 -20.54 -18.40 22.74
CA PRO A 72 -21.16 -18.65 24.04
C PRO A 72 -22.16 -17.58 24.51
N SER A 73 -21.90 -16.31 24.22
CA SER A 73 -22.75 -15.16 24.57
C SER A 73 -23.91 -14.91 23.59
N GLY A 74 -23.99 -15.63 22.47
CA GLY A 74 -25.05 -15.47 21.49
C GLY A 74 -24.63 -15.76 20.05
N ARG A 75 -24.91 -14.81 19.16
CA ARG A 75 -24.70 -14.97 17.71
C ARG A 75 -24.07 -13.71 17.13
N VAL A 76 -23.01 -13.89 16.35
CA VAL A 76 -22.37 -12.84 15.56
C VAL A 76 -22.91 -12.93 14.14
N ASN A 77 -23.35 -11.79 13.59
CA ASN A 77 -23.77 -11.70 12.20
C ASN A 77 -22.56 -11.37 11.31
N LEU A 78 -22.18 -12.28 10.43
CA LEU A 78 -20.97 -12.17 9.59
C LEU A 78 -21.10 -11.01 8.60
N SER A 79 -22.26 -10.80 7.98
CA SER A 79 -22.51 -9.65 7.10
C SER A 79 -22.40 -8.29 7.80
N ALA A 80 -22.46 -8.26 9.13
CA ALA A 80 -22.27 -7.06 9.95
C ALA A 80 -20.88 -6.98 10.61
N GLU A 81 -20.04 -8.01 10.47
CA GLU A 81 -18.72 -8.05 11.08
C GLU A 81 -17.66 -7.49 10.13
N PRO A 82 -17.08 -6.31 10.41
CA PRO A 82 -16.27 -5.58 9.44
C PRO A 82 -15.01 -6.32 8.99
N VAL A 83 -14.34 -7.09 9.87
CA VAL A 83 -13.15 -7.86 9.48
C VAL A 83 -13.52 -8.99 8.52
N PHE A 84 -14.65 -9.67 8.74
CA PHE A 84 -15.14 -10.69 7.82
C PHE A 84 -15.54 -10.11 6.47
N VAL A 85 -16.25 -8.97 6.45
CA VAL A 85 -16.65 -8.29 5.22
C VAL A 85 -15.42 -7.89 4.38
N ALA A 86 -14.38 -7.32 5.02
CA ALA A 86 -13.13 -6.97 4.35
C ALA A 86 -12.41 -8.22 3.81
N ALA A 87 -12.31 -9.29 4.62
CA ALA A 87 -11.71 -10.56 4.21
C ALA A 87 -12.44 -11.19 3.01
N LEU A 88 -13.78 -11.20 3.02
CA LEU A 88 -14.60 -11.73 1.94
C LEU A 88 -14.47 -10.91 0.65
N GLY A 89 -14.37 -9.59 0.77
CA GLY A 89 -14.07 -8.69 -0.35
C GLY A 89 -12.72 -9.00 -0.98
N ARG A 90 -11.65 -9.10 -0.17
CA ARG A 90 -10.30 -9.38 -0.64
C ARG A 90 -10.13 -10.81 -1.19
N ALA A 91 -10.88 -11.78 -0.67
CA ALA A 91 -10.86 -13.15 -1.18
C ALA A 91 -11.30 -13.21 -2.65
N GLN A 92 -12.15 -12.28 -3.12
CA GLN A 92 -12.63 -12.28 -4.51
C GLN A 92 -11.51 -12.19 -5.55
N SER A 93 -10.42 -11.49 -5.22
CA SER A 93 -9.24 -11.31 -6.06
C SER A 93 -8.07 -12.20 -5.69
N ALA A 94 -8.26 -13.18 -4.80
CA ALA A 94 -7.19 -14.05 -4.34
C ALA A 94 -6.68 -14.98 -5.46
N ASP A 95 -5.37 -15.20 -5.46
CA ASP A 95 -4.77 -16.19 -6.36
C ASP A 95 -4.88 -17.62 -5.80
N ARG A 96 -4.56 -18.60 -6.63
CA ARG A 96 -4.65 -20.03 -6.27
C ARG A 96 -3.70 -20.41 -5.11
N GLY A 97 -2.55 -19.74 -5.00
CA GLY A 97 -1.59 -19.97 -3.94
C GLY A 97 -2.10 -19.48 -2.58
N GLU A 98 -2.65 -18.27 -2.54
CA GLU A 98 -3.31 -17.73 -1.34
C GLU A 98 -4.46 -18.64 -0.90
N VAL A 99 -5.35 -19.02 -1.84
CA VAL A 99 -6.49 -19.89 -1.55
C VAL A 99 -6.06 -21.25 -1.00
N GLY A 100 -5.05 -21.88 -1.59
CA GLY A 100 -4.53 -23.17 -1.14
C GLY A 100 -3.93 -23.12 0.28
N ARG A 101 -3.43 -21.96 0.72
CA ARG A 101 -2.84 -21.78 2.05
C ARG A 101 -3.83 -21.36 3.13
N ILE A 102 -4.82 -20.55 2.76
CA ILE A 102 -5.75 -19.93 3.71
C ILE A 102 -7.03 -20.77 3.85
N ALA A 103 -7.68 -21.14 2.74
CA ALA A 103 -9.01 -21.77 2.78
C ALA A 103 -9.01 -23.13 3.48
N VAL A 104 -7.95 -23.93 3.28
CA VAL A 104 -7.86 -25.31 3.81
C VAL A 104 -7.81 -25.39 5.33
N ARG A 105 -7.62 -24.24 6.00
CA ARG A 105 -7.57 -24.12 7.46
C ARG A 105 -8.93 -23.89 8.09
N SER A 106 -9.93 -23.58 7.28
CA SER A 106 -11.27 -23.31 7.79
C SER A 106 -11.92 -24.59 8.31
N SER A 107 -12.61 -24.47 9.45
CA SER A 107 -13.49 -25.54 9.94
C SER A 107 -14.62 -25.85 8.96
N GLU A 108 -15.10 -24.85 8.21
CA GLU A 108 -16.09 -25.03 7.14
C GLU A 108 -15.52 -25.89 6.01
N PHE A 109 -14.27 -25.65 5.59
CA PHE A 109 -13.61 -26.44 4.56
C PHE A 109 -13.46 -27.90 5.01
N ASN A 110 -13.03 -28.13 6.25
CA ASN A 110 -12.89 -29.46 6.81
C ASN A 110 -14.24 -30.20 6.89
N ALA A 111 -15.31 -29.51 7.30
CA ALA A 111 -16.66 -30.08 7.33
C ALA A 111 -17.14 -30.48 5.93
N ILE A 112 -16.94 -29.61 4.94
CA ILE A 112 -17.28 -29.90 3.54
C ILE A 112 -16.47 -31.09 3.03
N ASN A 113 -15.14 -31.09 3.22
CA ASN A 113 -14.27 -32.17 2.78
C ASN A 113 -14.68 -33.53 3.40
N ASN A 114 -15.05 -33.55 4.68
CA ASN A 114 -15.54 -34.77 5.34
C ASN A 114 -16.87 -35.24 4.74
N ALA A 115 -17.81 -34.33 4.47
CA ALA A 115 -19.09 -34.67 3.86
C ALA A 115 -18.93 -35.23 2.44
N LEU A 116 -18.03 -34.65 1.64
CA LEU A 116 -17.70 -35.13 0.29
C LEU A 116 -17.05 -36.53 0.34
N ASN A 117 -16.11 -36.75 1.25
CA ASN A 117 -15.50 -38.08 1.45
C ASN A 117 -16.50 -39.14 1.94
N ALA A 118 -17.61 -38.71 2.57
CA ALA A 118 -18.73 -39.56 2.95
C ALA A 118 -19.74 -39.81 1.80
N GLY A 119 -19.50 -39.27 0.61
CA GLY A 119 -20.32 -39.48 -0.59
C GLY A 119 -21.37 -38.39 -0.86
N SER A 120 -21.32 -37.25 -0.17
CA SER A 120 -22.19 -36.11 -0.49
C SER A 120 -21.75 -35.41 -1.77
N GLU A 121 -22.68 -34.76 -2.47
CA GLU A 121 -22.37 -33.88 -3.61
C GLU A 121 -22.36 -32.42 -3.16
N LEU A 122 -21.52 -31.57 -3.78
CA LEU A 122 -21.39 -30.15 -3.43
C LEU A 122 -22.73 -29.40 -3.48
N SER A 123 -23.58 -29.70 -4.48
CA SER A 123 -24.88 -29.05 -4.69
C SER A 123 -25.89 -29.30 -3.56
N ASP A 124 -25.69 -30.36 -2.78
CA ASP A 124 -26.58 -30.77 -1.70
C ASP A 124 -26.05 -30.31 -0.32
N LEU A 125 -24.86 -29.69 -0.27
CA LEU A 125 -24.25 -29.26 0.97
C LEU A 125 -24.82 -27.93 1.46
N MET A 126 -25.46 -28.00 2.62
CA MET A 126 -25.83 -26.85 3.44
C MET A 126 -25.14 -26.99 4.79
N LEU A 127 -24.28 -26.02 5.12
CA LEU A 127 -23.61 -26.02 6.42
C LEU A 127 -24.52 -25.49 7.52
N SER A 128 -24.40 -26.08 8.71
CA SER A 128 -24.86 -25.46 9.94
C SER A 128 -23.93 -24.31 10.34
N GLU A 129 -24.40 -23.46 11.25
CA GLU A 129 -23.58 -22.37 11.79
C GLU A 129 -22.29 -22.90 12.41
N THR A 130 -21.18 -22.22 12.13
CA THR A 130 -19.92 -22.47 12.84
C THR A 130 -20.08 -22.01 14.28
N ALA A 131 -19.61 -22.81 15.24
CA ALA A 131 -19.62 -22.48 16.66
C ALA A 131 -18.19 -22.25 17.17
N LEU A 132 -17.97 -21.13 17.84
CA LEU A 132 -16.73 -20.88 18.57
C LEU A 132 -16.81 -21.43 19.99
N ALA A 133 -15.68 -21.91 20.50
CA ALA A 133 -15.57 -22.37 21.89
C ALA A 133 -15.54 -21.22 22.91
N LYS A 134 -15.26 -19.99 22.45
CA LYS A 134 -15.13 -18.79 23.26
C LYS A 134 -15.81 -17.62 22.54
N ASP A 135 -16.19 -16.61 23.30
CA ASP A 135 -16.62 -15.34 22.73
C ASP A 135 -15.45 -14.64 22.06
N LEU A 136 -15.71 -13.98 20.94
CA LEU A 136 -14.76 -13.03 20.35
C LEU A 136 -14.63 -11.84 21.29
N GLU A 137 -13.41 -11.36 21.48
CA GLU A 137 -13.20 -10.07 22.16
C GLU A 137 -14.00 -8.98 21.41
N PRO A 138 -14.61 -8.00 22.10
CA PRO A 138 -15.33 -6.92 21.42
C PRO A 138 -14.43 -6.18 20.41
N VAL A 139 -15.02 -5.69 19.32
CA VAL A 139 -14.29 -4.77 18.41
C VAL A 139 -13.99 -3.49 19.20
N GLU A 140 -12.71 -3.22 19.44
CA GLU A 140 -12.29 -2.00 20.12
C GLU A 140 -12.29 -0.79 19.18
N GLN A 141 -12.29 0.42 19.74
CA GLN A 141 -12.10 1.63 18.94
C GLN A 141 -10.64 1.72 18.49
N GLY A 142 -10.42 1.75 17.18
CA GLY A 142 -9.09 1.92 16.61
C GLY A 142 -8.77 0.90 15.51
N ASP A 143 -7.55 0.93 15.03
CA ASP A 143 -7.10 0.16 13.87
C ASP A 143 -6.49 -1.22 14.23
N GLY A 144 -6.55 -1.62 15.50
CA GLY A 144 -5.98 -2.87 15.99
C GLY A 144 -4.47 -3.01 15.80
N GLY A 145 -3.74 -1.89 15.70
CA GLY A 145 -2.31 -1.88 15.43
C GLY A 145 -1.95 -1.72 13.94
N ILE A 146 -2.93 -1.72 13.04
CA ILE A 146 -2.74 -1.65 11.58
C ILE A 146 -3.42 -0.40 10.99
N PRO A 147 -2.79 0.78 11.04
CA PRO A 147 -3.40 2.00 10.50
C PRO A 147 -3.72 1.85 9.01
N SER A 148 -4.90 2.31 8.59
CA SER A 148 -5.30 2.34 7.19
C SER A 148 -4.54 3.45 6.44
N PRO A 149 -3.64 3.12 5.50
CA PRO A 149 -2.90 4.15 4.76
C PRO A 149 -3.83 5.05 3.93
N ARG A 150 -4.96 4.49 3.47
CA ARG A 150 -5.97 5.22 2.72
C ARG A 150 -6.66 6.27 3.56
N ALA A 151 -7.10 5.92 4.77
CA ALA A 151 -7.72 6.88 5.68
C ALA A 151 -6.75 8.04 6.01
N VAL A 152 -5.48 7.71 6.27
CA VAL A 152 -4.45 8.73 6.53
C VAL A 152 -4.21 9.62 5.31
N PHE A 153 -4.21 9.05 4.10
CA PHE A 153 -4.06 9.82 2.87
C PHE A 153 -5.25 10.77 2.65
N GLU A 154 -6.48 10.29 2.79
CA GLU A 154 -7.70 11.10 2.69
C GLU A 154 -7.72 12.22 3.75
N ASP A 155 -7.24 11.95 4.96
CA ASP A 155 -7.10 12.95 6.02
C ASP A 155 -6.06 14.03 5.68
N PHE A 156 -4.92 13.65 5.09
CA PHE A 156 -3.94 14.63 4.60
C PHE A 156 -4.54 15.54 3.54
N LEU A 157 -5.29 14.99 2.59
CA LEU A 157 -5.95 15.77 1.53
C LEU A 157 -6.99 16.73 2.12
N ARG A 158 -7.81 16.25 3.06
CA ARG A 158 -8.78 17.09 3.77
C ARG A 158 -8.09 18.21 4.56
N GLY A 159 -6.95 17.93 5.19
CA GLY A 159 -6.14 18.91 5.89
C GLY A 159 -5.62 20.03 5.00
N HIS A 160 -5.43 19.76 3.70
CA HIS A 160 -5.06 20.74 2.68
C HIS A 160 -6.27 21.35 1.96
N GLY A 161 -7.51 21.07 2.39
CA GLY A 161 -8.72 21.58 1.75
C GLY A 161 -9.04 20.96 0.39
N VAL A 162 -8.36 19.88 0.00
CA VAL A 162 -8.64 19.15 -1.24
C VAL A 162 -10.01 18.47 -1.13
N ARG A 163 -10.87 18.72 -2.12
CA ARG A 163 -12.18 18.07 -2.23
C ARG A 163 -12.07 16.85 -3.14
N LEU A 164 -12.55 15.72 -2.65
CA LEU A 164 -12.63 14.46 -3.41
C LEU A 164 -14.02 14.35 -4.05
N ASP A 165 -14.40 15.34 -4.86
CA ASP A 165 -15.62 15.33 -5.65
C ASP A 165 -15.31 15.24 -7.17
N GLY A 166 -16.30 14.78 -7.94
CA GLY A 166 -16.19 14.70 -9.40
C GLY A 166 -15.31 13.55 -9.92
N GLU A 167 -14.39 13.88 -10.82
CA GLU A 167 -13.56 12.91 -11.56
C GLU A 167 -12.26 12.54 -10.84
N THR A 168 -11.91 13.27 -9.78
CA THR A 168 -10.72 13.00 -8.97
C THR A 168 -10.93 11.78 -8.10
N ARG A 169 -9.99 10.84 -8.14
CA ARG A 169 -10.01 9.64 -7.29
C ARG A 169 -8.66 9.48 -6.62
N VAL A 170 -8.69 9.01 -5.38
CA VAL A 170 -7.49 8.68 -4.63
C VAL A 170 -7.62 7.29 -4.03
N ASP A 171 -6.51 6.61 -3.88
CA ASP A 171 -6.43 5.33 -3.20
C ASP A 171 -5.07 5.18 -2.51
N ALA A 172 -5.00 4.30 -1.51
CA ALA A 172 -3.72 3.88 -0.96
C ALA A 172 -3.76 2.40 -0.58
N LYS A 173 -2.79 1.64 -1.09
CA LYS A 173 -2.72 0.19 -0.93
C LYS A 173 -1.49 -0.22 -0.13
N LEU A 174 -1.70 -1.02 0.92
CA LEU A 174 -0.61 -1.69 1.63
C LEU A 174 -0.15 -2.91 0.82
N LEU A 175 1.14 -2.98 0.60
CA LEU A 175 1.87 -4.14 0.08
C LEU A 175 2.77 -4.66 1.20
N VAL A 176 2.58 -5.93 1.53
CA VAL A 176 3.35 -6.61 2.57
C VAL A 176 4.50 -7.38 1.93
N HIS A 177 5.71 -7.20 2.48
CA HIS A 177 6.90 -7.90 2.02
C HIS A 177 7.44 -8.85 3.11
N PRO A 178 8.05 -9.98 2.73
CA PRO A 178 8.80 -10.80 3.67
C PRO A 178 9.89 -9.98 4.38
N ALA A 179 9.99 -10.14 5.69
CA ALA A 179 10.98 -9.46 6.52
C ALA A 179 11.58 -10.43 7.55
N PRO A 180 12.81 -10.17 8.06
CA PRO A 180 13.39 -10.95 9.14
C PRO A 180 12.52 -10.94 10.40
N ALA A 181 12.66 -11.97 11.24
CA ALA A 181 11.93 -12.05 12.51
C ALA A 181 12.16 -10.79 13.38
N GLY A 182 11.08 -10.27 13.97
CA GLY A 182 11.11 -9.05 14.79
C GLY A 182 11.13 -7.74 14.00
N VAL A 183 11.06 -7.80 12.68
CA VAL A 183 10.97 -6.64 11.80
C VAL A 183 9.81 -6.86 10.83
N VAL A 184 9.07 -5.80 10.55
CA VAL A 184 8.11 -5.74 9.46
C VAL A 184 8.57 -4.77 8.40
N MET A 185 8.21 -5.05 7.14
CA MET A 185 8.39 -4.14 6.02
C MET A 185 7.03 -3.87 5.39
N ALA A 186 6.62 -2.60 5.41
CA ALA A 186 5.41 -2.13 4.75
C ALA A 186 5.81 -1.28 3.56
N GLN A 187 5.23 -1.58 2.39
CA GLN A 187 5.20 -0.66 1.25
C GLN A 187 3.78 -0.14 1.09
N VAL A 188 3.63 1.16 0.89
CA VAL A 188 2.34 1.77 0.60
C VAL A 188 2.41 2.45 -0.76
N ASP A 189 1.50 2.06 -1.65
CA ASP A 189 1.28 2.70 -2.93
C ASP A 189 0.18 3.74 -2.76
N PHE A 190 0.48 5.02 -3.01
CA PHE A 190 -0.48 6.12 -3.02
C PHE A 190 -0.83 6.46 -4.46
N ALA A 191 -2.11 6.38 -4.81
CA ALA A 191 -2.57 6.56 -6.18
C ALA A 191 -3.51 7.76 -6.29
N VAL A 192 -3.32 8.57 -7.34
CA VAL A 192 -4.18 9.70 -7.68
C VAL A 192 -4.58 9.59 -9.15
N SER A 193 -5.88 9.66 -9.40
CA SER A 193 -6.45 9.84 -10.73
C SER A 193 -7.04 11.24 -10.81
N HIS A 194 -6.66 11.99 -11.84
CA HIS A 194 -7.13 13.35 -12.08
C HIS A 194 -7.16 13.63 -13.58
N PRO A 195 -8.17 14.32 -14.13
CA PRO A 195 -8.30 14.55 -15.58
C PRO A 195 -7.10 15.29 -16.22
N ALA A 196 -6.42 16.11 -15.43
CA ALA A 196 -5.24 16.86 -15.87
C ALA A 196 -3.97 16.01 -16.01
N LEU A 197 -3.93 14.78 -15.50
CA LEU A 197 -2.76 13.90 -15.62
C LEU A 197 -2.58 13.39 -17.05
N ALA A 198 -1.30 13.25 -17.44
CA ALA A 198 -0.87 12.62 -18.69
C ALA A 198 -1.32 11.15 -18.78
N THR A 199 -1.23 10.44 -17.66
CA THR A 199 -1.68 9.05 -17.50
C THR A 199 -2.95 8.97 -16.63
N PRO A 200 -3.73 7.87 -16.70
CA PRO A 200 -4.95 7.74 -15.90
C PRO A 200 -4.71 7.78 -14.39
N TRP A 201 -3.52 7.34 -13.95
CA TRP A 201 -3.14 7.26 -12.54
C TRP A 201 -1.67 7.66 -12.37
N LEU A 202 -1.44 8.54 -11.40
CA LEU A 202 -0.14 8.78 -10.81
C LEU A 202 -0.04 7.90 -9.56
N VAL A 203 0.96 7.02 -9.48
CA VAL A 203 1.15 6.13 -8.34
C VAL A 203 2.54 6.35 -7.74
N GLU A 204 2.60 6.61 -6.44
CA GLU A 204 3.83 6.77 -5.68
C GLU A 204 3.97 5.72 -4.57
N SER A 205 5.06 4.95 -4.62
CA SER A 205 5.29 3.82 -3.70
C SER A 205 6.36 4.15 -2.67
N PHE A 206 6.04 4.03 -1.38
CA PHE A 206 6.98 4.26 -0.29
C PHE A 206 7.05 3.05 0.63
N ALA A 207 8.25 2.53 0.88
CA ALA A 207 8.47 1.45 1.83
C ALA A 207 9.13 1.97 3.11
N ALA A 208 8.88 1.32 4.24
CA ALA A 208 9.63 1.49 5.48
C ALA A 208 9.64 0.20 6.31
N HIS A 209 10.57 0.16 7.26
CA HIS A 209 10.72 -0.93 8.22
C HIS A 209 10.33 -0.46 9.61
N GLY A 210 9.87 -1.38 10.45
CA GLY A 210 9.50 -1.10 11.83
C GLY A 210 9.51 -2.36 12.68
N ALA A 211 9.46 -2.19 14.01
CA ALA A 211 9.22 -3.31 14.92
C ALA A 211 7.76 -3.75 14.87
N THR A 212 6.85 -2.81 14.59
CA THR A 212 5.42 -3.06 14.41
C THR A 212 4.91 -2.59 13.05
N TRP A 213 3.76 -3.12 12.62
CA TRP A 213 3.07 -2.63 11.42
C TRP A 213 2.73 -1.16 11.50
N ARG A 214 2.34 -0.65 12.67
CA ARG A 214 2.13 0.77 12.90
C ARG A 214 3.39 1.59 12.59
N ASP A 215 4.55 1.15 13.07
CA ASP A 215 5.82 1.85 12.82
C ASP A 215 6.20 1.83 11.34
N ALA A 216 6.09 0.67 10.69
CA ALA A 216 6.43 0.53 9.28
C ALA A 216 5.49 1.32 8.36
N ILE A 217 4.17 1.22 8.58
CA ILE A 217 3.18 2.00 7.80
C ILE A 217 3.37 3.49 8.08
N GLY A 218 3.52 3.89 9.34
CA GLY A 218 3.77 5.28 9.72
C GLY A 218 5.04 5.84 9.08
N GLY A 219 6.11 5.05 9.01
CA GLY A 219 7.34 5.40 8.32
C GLY A 219 7.16 5.61 6.81
N ALA A 220 6.40 4.73 6.14
CA ALA A 220 6.09 4.85 4.72
C ALA A 220 5.23 6.10 4.43
N VAL A 221 4.18 6.30 5.21
CA VAL A 221 3.28 7.47 5.15
C VAL A 221 4.05 8.77 5.39
N ASN A 222 4.95 8.81 6.38
CA ASN A 222 5.74 10.01 6.65
C ASN A 222 6.69 10.35 5.48
N ARG A 223 7.28 9.34 4.82
CA ARG A 223 8.09 9.56 3.62
C ARG A 223 7.24 10.08 2.46
N PHE A 224 6.04 9.53 2.25
CA PHE A 224 5.10 10.05 1.26
C PHE A 224 4.75 11.52 1.52
N LYS A 225 4.41 11.86 2.77
CA LYS A 225 4.12 13.24 3.19
C LYS A 225 5.27 14.19 2.88
N LEU A 226 6.50 13.80 3.21
CA LEU A 226 7.68 14.65 3.00
C LEU A 226 8.05 14.81 1.51
N GLY A 227 7.90 13.75 0.71
CA GLY A 227 8.41 13.72 -0.65
C GLY A 227 7.39 14.02 -1.74
N ALA A 228 6.20 13.42 -1.69
CA ALA A 228 5.28 13.38 -2.82
C ALA A 228 3.91 14.03 -2.56
N LEU A 229 3.44 14.07 -1.31
CA LEU A 229 2.14 14.64 -0.97
C LEU A 229 2.02 16.11 -1.42
N HIS A 230 2.95 16.96 -1.00
CA HIS A 230 2.84 18.40 -1.27
C HIS A 230 2.95 18.75 -2.76
N PRO A 231 3.86 18.14 -3.55
CA PRO A 231 3.84 18.31 -5.01
C PRO A 231 2.51 17.90 -5.65
N ILE A 232 1.90 16.79 -5.20
CA ILE A 232 0.59 16.34 -5.69
C ILE A 232 -0.51 17.35 -5.31
N VAL A 233 -0.51 17.85 -4.08
CA VAL A 233 -1.48 18.85 -3.64
C VAL A 233 -1.30 20.15 -4.42
N GLU A 234 -0.08 20.70 -4.44
CA GLU A 234 0.22 22.04 -4.93
C GLU A 234 0.30 22.12 -6.47
N GLY A 235 0.72 21.05 -7.13
CA GLY A 235 0.88 20.98 -8.58
C GLY A 235 -0.33 20.40 -9.32
N LEU A 236 -1.23 19.67 -8.64
CA LEU A 236 -2.33 18.96 -9.30
C LEU A 236 -3.69 19.18 -8.63
N LEU A 237 -3.83 18.92 -7.33
CA LEU A 237 -5.15 18.79 -6.70
C LEU A 237 -5.75 20.11 -6.19
N HIS A 238 -4.92 20.97 -5.62
CA HIS A 238 -5.32 22.28 -5.11
C HIS A 238 -4.14 23.27 -5.12
N PRO A 239 -3.83 23.86 -6.29
CA PRO A 239 -2.75 24.85 -6.39
C PRO A 239 -2.95 26.03 -5.43
N GLY A 240 -1.88 26.39 -4.71
CA GLY A 240 -1.85 27.42 -3.68
C GLY A 240 -2.14 26.94 -2.25
N ALA A 241 -2.39 25.64 -2.04
CA ALA A 241 -2.69 25.08 -0.73
C ALA A 241 -1.44 24.78 0.12
N ALA A 242 -0.28 24.56 -0.49
CA ALA A 242 0.97 24.25 0.19
C ALA A 242 2.22 24.87 -0.49
N PRO A 243 2.21 26.18 -0.81
CA PRO A 243 3.27 26.82 -1.59
C PRO A 243 4.63 26.88 -0.88
N ASP A 244 4.65 26.77 0.45
CA ASP A 244 5.85 26.76 1.30
C ASP A 244 6.42 25.36 1.52
N GLN A 245 5.76 24.31 1.01
CA GLN A 245 6.17 22.91 1.16
C GLN A 245 6.72 22.31 -0.14
N VAL A 246 6.86 23.12 -1.19
CA VAL A 246 7.40 22.73 -2.49
C VAL A 246 8.38 23.78 -3.01
N GLU A 247 9.28 23.35 -3.89
CA GLU A 247 10.04 24.27 -4.74
C GLU A 247 9.36 24.36 -6.11
N ARG A 248 9.32 25.57 -6.68
CA ARG A 248 8.75 25.83 -8.01
C ARG A 248 9.83 26.43 -8.90
N GLU A 249 10.08 25.79 -10.03
CA GLU A 249 10.99 26.30 -11.05
C GLU A 249 10.32 26.28 -12.42
N ARG A 250 10.52 27.36 -13.19
CA ARG A 250 10.04 27.39 -14.58
C ARG A 250 11.02 26.64 -15.48
N TYR A 251 10.50 25.70 -16.25
CA TYR A 251 11.25 24.87 -17.18
C TYR A 251 10.77 25.06 -18.63
N GLU A 252 11.70 25.42 -19.52
CA GLU A 252 11.43 25.61 -20.95
C GLU A 252 11.65 24.31 -21.73
N HIS A 253 10.55 23.70 -22.20
CA HIS A 253 10.56 22.45 -22.97
C HIS A 253 10.18 22.70 -24.44
N PRO A 254 10.67 21.93 -25.42
CA PRO A 254 10.24 22.04 -26.83
C PRO A 254 8.72 21.96 -27.05
N SER A 255 8.00 21.23 -26.19
CA SER A 255 6.53 21.15 -26.19
C SER A 255 5.82 22.31 -25.46
N GLY A 256 6.54 23.38 -25.09
CA GLY A 256 6.04 24.52 -24.32
C GLY A 256 6.49 24.52 -22.87
N ALA A 257 6.37 25.64 -22.18
CA ALA A 257 6.87 25.78 -20.81
C ALA A 257 6.07 24.96 -19.78
N PHE A 258 6.76 24.53 -18.72
CA PHE A 258 6.20 23.86 -17.56
C PHE A 258 6.70 24.53 -16.28
N GLU A 259 5.95 24.40 -15.19
CA GLU A 259 6.46 24.57 -13.84
C GLU A 259 6.83 23.20 -13.29
N LEU A 260 8.07 23.06 -12.84
CA LEU A 260 8.53 21.92 -12.08
C LEU A 260 8.21 22.18 -10.61
N VAL A 261 7.24 21.43 -10.07
CA VAL A 261 6.82 21.48 -8.66
C VAL A 261 7.48 20.33 -7.92
N LEU A 262 8.52 20.61 -7.13
CA LEU A 262 9.37 19.63 -6.48
C LEU A 262 9.06 19.47 -5.00
N GLY A 263 9.08 18.23 -4.53
CA GLY A 263 9.06 17.91 -3.11
C GLY A 263 10.46 17.86 -2.52
N ALA A 264 10.54 17.61 -1.21
CA ALA A 264 11.82 17.51 -0.53
C ALA A 264 12.63 16.28 -1.01
N GLN A 265 13.95 16.45 -1.09
CA GLN A 265 14.88 15.33 -1.24
C GLN A 265 14.82 14.44 0.02
N ILE A 266 14.45 13.17 -0.16
CA ILE A 266 14.46 12.19 0.93
C ILE A 266 15.77 11.40 0.86
N ASN A 267 16.52 11.44 1.95
CA ASN A 267 17.73 10.65 2.13
C ASN A 267 17.41 9.39 2.94
N LEU A 268 17.95 8.26 2.51
CA LEU A 268 17.70 6.94 3.07
C LEU A 268 19.02 6.21 3.35
N PHE A 269 18.97 5.28 4.31
CA PHE A 269 20.07 4.38 4.70
C PHE A 269 21.30 5.04 5.34
N THR A 270 21.30 6.35 5.59
CA THR A 270 22.40 7.05 6.27
C THR A 270 21.87 8.20 7.13
N ASP A 271 22.54 8.43 8.26
CA ASP A 271 22.33 9.62 9.10
C ASP A 271 23.29 10.77 8.76
N ARG A 272 24.20 10.53 7.79
CA ARG A 272 25.15 11.56 7.34
C ARG A 272 24.43 12.57 6.46
N SER A 273 24.93 13.80 6.47
CA SER A 273 24.48 14.83 5.54
C SER A 273 24.73 14.37 4.10
N VAL A 274 23.67 14.26 3.32
CA VAL A 274 23.74 13.96 1.88
C VAL A 274 23.67 15.28 1.11
N PRO A 275 24.58 15.53 0.14
CA PRO A 275 24.49 16.71 -0.72
C PRO A 275 23.17 16.80 -1.47
N SER A 276 22.81 18.00 -1.90
CA SER A 276 21.66 18.21 -2.80
C SER A 276 21.91 17.49 -4.13
N ALA A 277 20.87 16.82 -4.63
CA ALA A 277 20.84 16.22 -5.95
C ALA A 277 20.42 17.21 -7.06
N GLY A 278 20.33 18.51 -6.77
CA GLY A 278 20.06 19.57 -7.74
C GLY A 278 20.87 19.45 -9.03
N PRO A 279 22.22 19.31 -8.98
CA PRO A 279 23.04 19.15 -10.19
C PRO A 279 22.69 17.89 -11.03
N LEU A 280 22.23 16.82 -10.38
CA LEU A 280 21.75 15.63 -11.07
C LEU A 280 20.37 15.90 -11.70
N LEU A 281 19.50 16.59 -10.98
CA LEU A 281 18.19 16.99 -11.49
C LEU A 281 18.34 17.91 -12.71
N ASP A 282 19.26 18.88 -12.71
CA ASP A 282 19.53 19.74 -13.86
C ASP A 282 19.90 18.93 -15.12
N ARG A 283 20.73 17.89 -14.95
CA ARG A 283 21.09 16.98 -16.04
C ARG A 283 19.89 16.16 -16.53
N LEU A 284 19.03 15.71 -15.61
CA LEU A 284 17.78 15.03 -15.98
C LEU A 284 16.86 15.97 -16.74
N MET A 285 16.68 17.20 -16.27
CA MET A 285 15.85 18.20 -16.94
C MET A 285 16.36 18.55 -18.33
N GLU A 286 17.67 18.58 -18.57
CA GLU A 286 18.22 18.74 -19.92
C GLU A 286 17.95 17.52 -20.81
N ALA A 287 18.12 16.29 -20.28
CA ALA A 287 17.80 15.07 -21.02
C ALA A 287 16.31 14.96 -21.37
N LEU A 288 15.44 15.45 -20.48
CA LEU A 288 13.98 15.42 -20.65
C LEU A 288 13.53 16.20 -21.90
N ARG A 289 14.33 17.16 -22.40
CA ARG A 289 14.01 17.93 -23.62
C ARG A 289 13.88 17.08 -24.88
N ALA A 290 14.45 15.87 -24.86
CA ALA A 290 14.34 14.91 -25.95
C ALA A 290 13.00 14.14 -25.90
N GLU A 291 12.29 14.16 -24.78
CA GLU A 291 11.06 13.40 -24.59
C GLU A 291 9.83 14.19 -25.05
N PRO A 292 8.92 13.58 -25.84
CA PRO A 292 7.70 14.26 -26.26
C PRO A 292 6.70 14.36 -25.11
N LEU A 293 6.62 15.53 -24.48
CA LEU A 293 5.62 15.82 -23.45
C LEU A 293 4.31 16.36 -24.05
N THR A 294 3.18 15.93 -23.49
CA THR A 294 1.87 16.51 -23.78
C THR A 294 1.65 17.78 -22.94
N ARG A 295 0.58 18.54 -23.21
CA ARG A 295 0.17 19.68 -22.37
C ARG A 295 -0.69 19.22 -21.17
N LYS A 296 -0.30 18.10 -20.55
CA LYS A 296 -0.92 17.57 -19.33
C LYS A 296 0.12 17.58 -18.20
N VAL A 297 -0.33 17.32 -16.98
CA VAL A 297 0.57 17.17 -15.84
C VAL A 297 1.31 15.84 -15.94
N HIS A 298 2.64 15.91 -15.90
CA HIS A 298 3.51 14.74 -15.95
C HIS A 298 4.20 14.52 -14.60
N GLY A 299 4.38 13.25 -14.20
CA GLY A 299 5.08 12.89 -12.97
C GLY A 299 6.54 12.50 -13.24
N LEU A 300 7.48 13.04 -12.47
CA LEU A 300 8.90 12.67 -12.53
C LEU A 300 9.35 12.08 -11.19
N ARG A 301 9.84 10.84 -11.21
CA ARG A 301 10.42 10.17 -10.04
C ARG A 301 11.90 9.88 -10.27
N LEU A 302 12.69 10.13 -9.25
CA LEU A 302 14.07 9.68 -9.13
C LEU A 302 14.23 8.91 -7.81
N PHE A 303 14.70 7.66 -7.90
CA PHE A 303 15.21 6.90 -6.77
C PHE A 303 16.56 6.28 -7.13
N ILE A 304 17.60 6.59 -6.36
CA ILE A 304 18.96 6.10 -6.61
C ILE A 304 19.54 5.56 -5.32
N ALA A 305 20.22 4.43 -5.38
CA ALA A 305 20.88 3.84 -4.23
C ALA A 305 22.32 3.46 -4.55
N TYR A 306 23.22 3.81 -3.64
CA TYR A 306 24.65 3.51 -3.71
C TYR A 306 25.07 2.69 -2.49
N HIS A 307 26.10 1.89 -2.67
CA HIS A 307 26.83 1.21 -1.60
C HIS A 307 28.32 1.29 -1.89
N ASP A 308 29.09 1.87 -0.98
CA ASP A 308 30.54 2.06 -1.13
C ASP A 308 30.92 2.76 -2.44
N GLY A 309 30.20 3.83 -2.76
CA GLY A 309 30.39 4.63 -3.97
C GLY A 309 29.90 3.95 -5.27
N GLN A 310 29.41 2.70 -5.20
CA GLN A 310 28.92 1.96 -6.36
C GLN A 310 27.40 2.03 -6.47
N LEU A 311 26.90 2.37 -7.66
CA LEU A 311 25.47 2.38 -7.95
C LEU A 311 24.91 0.96 -7.83
N GLN A 312 23.93 0.78 -6.95
CA GLN A 312 23.22 -0.49 -6.74
C GLN A 312 21.95 -0.57 -7.56
N THR A 313 21.21 0.54 -7.63
CA THR A 313 19.99 0.66 -8.42
C THR A 313 19.70 2.14 -8.71
N ASN A 314 19.15 2.38 -9.90
CA ASN A 314 18.56 3.63 -10.32
C ASN A 314 17.16 3.34 -10.89
N GLU A 315 16.16 4.00 -10.35
CA GLU A 315 14.81 4.03 -10.89
C GLU A 315 14.53 5.49 -11.26
N VAL A 316 14.36 5.76 -12.56
CA VAL A 316 13.92 7.05 -13.06
C VAL A 316 12.63 6.82 -13.83
N LEU A 317 11.52 7.36 -13.32
CA LEU A 317 10.21 7.17 -13.94
C LEU A 317 9.68 8.50 -14.48
N LEU A 318 9.12 8.44 -15.69
CA LEU A 318 8.29 9.49 -16.26
C LEU A 318 6.88 8.92 -16.40
N ASP A 319 5.91 9.56 -15.75
CA ASP A 319 4.51 9.13 -15.68
C ASP A 319 4.27 7.70 -15.16
N GLY A 320 5.19 7.22 -14.32
CA GLY A 320 5.16 5.86 -13.77
C GLY A 320 5.80 4.79 -14.66
N GLU A 321 6.30 5.16 -15.84
CA GLU A 321 7.04 4.26 -16.73
C GLU A 321 8.55 4.49 -16.62
N GLN A 322 9.34 3.43 -16.79
CA GLN A 322 10.80 3.52 -16.79
C GLN A 322 11.29 4.44 -17.91
N TRP A 323 12.08 5.45 -17.55
CA TRP A 323 12.64 6.40 -18.49
C TRP A 323 14.14 6.13 -18.68
N SER A 324 14.45 5.36 -19.71
CA SER A 324 15.83 4.92 -20.02
C SER A 324 16.82 6.08 -20.24
N GLY A 325 16.37 7.20 -20.81
CA GLY A 325 17.19 8.41 -20.96
C GLY A 325 17.61 8.99 -19.61
N GLY A 326 16.68 9.03 -18.65
CA GLY A 326 16.96 9.46 -17.27
C GLY A 326 17.86 8.49 -16.52
N GLU A 327 17.62 7.18 -16.67
CA GLU A 327 18.46 6.14 -16.06
C GLU A 327 19.92 6.25 -16.53
N ALA A 328 20.15 6.52 -17.82
CA ALA A 328 21.49 6.73 -18.38
C ALA A 328 22.20 7.96 -17.76
N VAL A 329 21.47 9.06 -17.52
CA VAL A 329 22.01 10.25 -16.84
C VAL A 329 22.46 9.91 -15.41
N VAL A 330 21.66 9.13 -14.68
CA VAL A 330 21.99 8.70 -13.32
C VAL A 330 23.17 7.74 -13.31
N ALA A 331 23.23 6.81 -14.26
CA ALA A 331 24.33 5.84 -14.36
C ALA A 331 25.70 6.53 -14.54
N ASP A 332 25.71 7.71 -15.18
CA ASP A 332 26.89 8.56 -15.36
C ASP A 332 27.08 9.60 -14.23
N SER A 333 26.36 9.47 -13.12
CA SER A 333 26.46 10.37 -11.97
C SER A 333 27.31 9.76 -10.83
N GLN A 334 28.02 10.63 -10.12
CA GLN A 334 28.84 10.21 -8.98
C GLN A 334 27.96 9.93 -7.75
N ALA A 335 28.38 8.95 -6.95
CA ALA A 335 27.74 8.68 -5.68
C ALA A 335 27.78 9.93 -4.78
N PRO A 336 26.67 10.26 -4.09
CA PRO A 336 26.62 11.43 -3.22
C PRO A 336 27.51 11.28 -1.98
N LEU A 337 27.89 10.05 -1.63
CA LEU A 337 28.83 9.71 -0.55
C LEU A 337 29.81 8.63 -1.04
N PRO A 338 31.09 8.66 -0.60
CA PRO A 338 32.13 7.76 -1.12
C PRO A 338 32.07 6.33 -0.54
N ASP A 339 31.51 6.17 0.65
CA ASP A 339 31.48 4.92 1.42
C ASP A 339 30.08 4.69 2.03
N GLY A 340 29.77 3.47 2.45
CA GLY A 340 28.50 3.13 3.12
C GLY A 340 27.28 3.12 2.18
N ARG A 341 26.11 2.82 2.76
CA ARG A 341 24.84 2.78 2.02
C ARG A 341 24.16 4.15 2.06
N VAL A 342 23.71 4.62 0.91
CA VAL A 342 22.90 5.85 0.79
C VAL A 342 21.91 5.69 -0.33
N ALA A 343 20.68 6.15 -0.14
CA ALA A 343 19.76 6.34 -1.24
C ALA A 343 19.13 7.73 -1.19
N VAL A 344 18.83 8.26 -2.36
CA VAL A 344 18.20 9.55 -2.56
C VAL A 344 16.92 9.34 -3.35
N ARG A 345 15.83 9.97 -2.89
CA ARG A 345 14.57 10.02 -3.61
C ARG A 345 14.12 11.46 -3.82
N ILE A 346 13.68 11.76 -5.03
CA ILE A 346 13.04 13.02 -5.42
C ILE A 346 11.77 12.69 -6.21
N PHE A 347 10.74 13.47 -5.97
CA PHE A 347 9.50 13.44 -6.74
C PHE A 347 9.12 14.86 -7.15
N GLY A 348 8.64 15.00 -8.38
CA GLY A 348 8.15 16.27 -8.90
C GLY A 348 7.03 16.11 -9.91
N LEU A 349 6.26 17.19 -10.09
CA LEU A 349 5.29 17.31 -11.17
C LEU A 349 5.75 18.37 -12.17
N LEU A 350 5.60 18.06 -13.45
CA LEU A 350 5.72 19.02 -14.55
C LEU A 350 4.32 19.51 -14.88
N VAL A 351 3.98 20.72 -14.46
CA VAL A 351 2.66 21.33 -14.64
C VAL A 351 2.73 22.26 -15.85
N PRO A 352 1.90 22.09 -16.88
CA PRO A 352 1.96 22.95 -18.06
C PRO A 352 1.64 24.39 -17.68
N VAL A 353 2.49 25.34 -18.09
CA VAL A 353 2.17 26.77 -18.00
C VAL A 353 1.25 27.11 -19.16
N ASP A 354 0.03 27.56 -18.87
CA ASP A 354 -0.82 28.12 -19.92
C ASP A 354 -0.21 29.43 -20.43
N ASN A 355 -0.08 29.56 -21.74
CA ASN A 355 0.26 30.85 -22.35
C ASN A 355 -0.95 31.77 -22.15
N ALA A 356 -0.86 32.65 -21.15
CA ALA A 356 -1.84 33.71 -20.91
C ALA A 356 -2.05 34.61 -22.15
#